data_AF-A0A1V2QUT6-F1
#
_entry.id   AF-A0A1V2QUT6-F1
#
_cell.length_a   1.000
_cell.length_b   1.000
_cell.length_c   1.000
_cell.angle_alpha   90.00
_cell.angle_beta   90.00
_cell.angle_gamma   90.00
#
_symmetry.space_group_name_H-M   'P 1'
#
loop_
_entity.id
_entity.type
_entity.pdbx_description
1 polymer ?
#
loop_
_entity_poly.entity_id
_entity_poly.type
_entity_poly.pdbx_seq_one_letter_code
_entity_poly.pdbx_strand_id
1 'polypeptide(L)'
;MTDDVHHHHIDLLLEIAASADRVRHPDLPLTAFVAPQHLPDYDTDEPDDEAVEASVPPDELRRARMRRGVLLVAAHRIVDHCAEDLSRLRFDAHGLPDADTAEDSFVYGFFPPRYRHVYDRQFFRSVLTTAVKVSYDLADPSGGPAACTAEEIIRDTVLDMAGDLCRGAGLGRFPKGLDEVLLEDTDFVRLFDSEADERLGVAPDPAFDADTVRGWFESFRPETVAHPYGEIRSVTPSVRDMWSRRPEAPFGAADPGDNDIDVDAPEPLAQCGPVTEVVARERAAADRTTTDLWVPDDSDLEASFAALSVVAARTTQGSGWLTWQIRDDTDAVRTDPVVSLTPHRHFPIQPDEPWVDTEIAPHARRLAIPLRAIVSYRPDDAVRRKWMPVPDGPPPPMPMPPV
;
A
#
# COMPACT_ATOMS: atom_id res chain seq x y z
N MET A 1 22.39 -42.23 2.76
CA MET A 1 21.99 -41.07 1.94
C MET A 1 20.53 -41.11 1.54
N THR A 2 19.97 -42.26 1.15
CA THR A 2 18.53 -42.39 0.82
C THR A 2 17.59 -42.24 2.03
N ASP A 3 18.00 -42.70 3.21
CA ASP A 3 17.14 -42.64 4.40
C ASP A 3 16.99 -41.22 4.96
N ASP A 4 17.98 -40.35 4.74
CA ASP A 4 18.04 -38.98 5.27
C ASP A 4 17.11 -38.03 4.48
N VAL A 5 17.11 -38.17 3.15
CA VAL A 5 16.20 -37.45 2.25
C VAL A 5 14.74 -37.83 2.52
N HIS A 6 14.49 -39.11 2.84
CA HIS A 6 13.14 -39.56 3.12
C HIS A 6 12.60 -39.00 4.45
N HIS A 7 13.44 -38.90 5.49
CA HIS A 7 13.04 -38.30 6.77
C HIS A 7 12.73 -36.81 6.62
N HIS A 8 13.61 -36.04 5.97
CA HIS A 8 13.39 -34.60 5.76
C HIS A 8 12.10 -34.30 5.00
N HIS A 9 11.76 -35.12 4.01
CA HIS A 9 10.51 -34.98 3.26
C HIS A 9 9.26 -35.26 4.11
N ILE A 10 9.30 -36.27 5.00
CA ILE A 10 8.19 -36.57 5.91
C ILE A 10 7.98 -35.42 6.90
N ASP A 11 9.07 -34.90 7.49
CA ASP A 11 9.00 -33.82 8.46
C ASP A 11 8.40 -32.55 7.86
N LEU A 12 8.84 -32.19 6.64
CA LEU A 12 8.27 -31.06 5.89
C LEU A 12 6.76 -31.24 5.63
N LEU A 13 6.33 -32.43 5.22
CA LEU A 13 4.90 -32.70 4.99
C LEU A 13 4.07 -32.61 6.27
N LEU A 14 4.61 -33.06 7.40
CA LEU A 14 3.96 -32.93 8.71
C LEU A 14 3.83 -31.47 9.14
N GLU A 15 4.89 -30.67 8.95
CA GLU A 15 4.90 -29.24 9.23
C GLU A 15 3.84 -28.48 8.39
N ILE A 16 3.78 -28.77 7.08
CA ILE A 16 2.80 -28.21 6.17
C ILE A 16 1.38 -28.62 6.58
N ALA A 17 1.16 -29.90 6.86
CA ALA A 17 -0.15 -30.40 7.27
C ALA A 17 -0.65 -29.74 8.57
N ALA A 18 0.24 -29.44 9.52
CA ALA A 18 -0.10 -28.73 10.74
C ALA A 18 -0.50 -27.25 10.51
N SER A 19 -0.09 -26.68 9.38
CA SER A 19 -0.30 -25.26 9.00
C SER A 19 -1.43 -25.05 7.98
N ALA A 20 -1.89 -26.12 7.31
CA ALA A 20 -2.85 -26.09 6.21
C ALA A 20 -4.17 -25.33 6.50
N ASP A 21 -4.70 -25.47 7.71
CA ASP A 21 -5.96 -24.83 8.14
C ASP A 21 -5.74 -23.53 8.94
N ARG A 22 -4.50 -23.04 9.00
CA ARG A 22 -4.12 -21.84 9.76
C ARG A 22 -3.99 -20.59 8.91
N VAL A 23 -3.81 -20.72 7.59
CA VAL A 23 -3.89 -19.58 6.67
C VAL A 23 -5.35 -19.21 6.48
N ARG A 24 -5.71 -17.99 6.86
CA ARG A 24 -7.10 -17.50 6.90
C ARG A 24 -7.29 -16.15 6.23
N HIS A 25 -6.23 -15.57 5.66
CA HIS A 25 -6.28 -14.31 4.95
C HIS A 25 -7.46 -14.28 3.95
N PRO A 26 -8.30 -13.23 3.96
CA PRO A 26 -9.52 -13.17 3.17
C PRO A 26 -9.24 -13.32 1.67
N ASP A 27 -8.15 -12.71 1.21
CA ASP A 27 -7.79 -12.75 -0.21
C ASP A 27 -7.02 -14.02 -0.63
N LEU A 28 -6.94 -15.03 0.24
CA LEU A 28 -6.34 -16.34 -0.07
C LEU A 28 -7.38 -17.46 -0.03
N PRO A 29 -8.42 -17.40 -0.90
CA PRO A 29 -9.43 -18.45 -0.96
C PRO A 29 -8.77 -19.77 -1.35
N LEU A 30 -9.38 -20.89 -0.92
CA LEU A 30 -8.80 -22.21 -1.17
C LEU A 30 -8.74 -22.52 -2.68
N THR A 31 -9.68 -21.97 -3.45
CA THR A 31 -9.77 -22.05 -4.91
C THR A 31 -8.51 -21.56 -5.62
N ALA A 32 -7.85 -20.51 -5.11
CA ALA A 32 -6.58 -20.00 -5.64
C ALA A 32 -5.42 -21.02 -5.56
N PHE A 33 -5.55 -22.06 -4.73
CA PHE A 33 -4.54 -23.11 -4.54
C PHE A 33 -4.87 -24.44 -5.22
N VAL A 34 -6.04 -24.53 -5.87
CA VAL A 34 -6.45 -25.70 -6.65
C VAL A 34 -5.64 -25.74 -7.95
N ALA A 35 -5.17 -26.93 -8.34
CA ALA A 35 -4.41 -27.05 -9.56
C ALA A 35 -5.30 -26.78 -10.80
N PRO A 36 -4.81 -26.05 -11.83
CA PRO A 36 -5.65 -25.54 -12.92
C PRO A 36 -6.49 -26.59 -13.65
N GLN A 37 -6.00 -27.83 -13.77
CA GLN A 37 -6.75 -28.91 -14.43
C GLN A 37 -8.02 -29.36 -13.68
N HIS A 38 -8.20 -28.90 -12.44
CA HIS A 38 -9.39 -29.16 -11.62
C HIS A 38 -10.29 -27.93 -11.50
N LEU A 39 -9.87 -26.78 -12.02
CA LEU A 39 -10.73 -25.60 -12.11
C LEU A 39 -11.64 -25.75 -13.35
N PRO A 40 -12.92 -25.38 -13.27
CA PRO A 40 -13.79 -25.43 -14.43
C PRO A 40 -13.39 -24.35 -15.44
N ASP A 41 -13.58 -24.65 -16.72
CA ASP A 41 -13.39 -23.71 -17.82
C ASP A 41 -14.60 -22.76 -17.85
N TYR A 42 -14.60 -21.75 -16.98
CA TYR A 42 -15.68 -20.77 -16.90
C TYR A 42 -15.40 -19.62 -17.88
N ASP A 43 -16.25 -19.50 -18.91
CA ASP A 43 -16.38 -18.31 -19.76
C ASP A 43 -17.19 -17.17 -19.08
N THR A 44 -17.36 -17.21 -17.75
CA THR A 44 -18.20 -16.27 -16.99
C THR A 44 -17.38 -15.44 -16.02
N ASP A 45 -17.75 -14.15 -15.91
CA ASP A 45 -16.90 -13.10 -15.34
C ASP A 45 -16.46 -13.33 -13.88
N GLU A 46 -17.22 -14.00 -13.01
CA GLU A 46 -16.72 -14.41 -11.67
C GLU A 46 -17.47 -15.66 -11.15
N PRO A 47 -16.82 -16.84 -11.09
CA PRO A 47 -17.44 -18.02 -10.51
C PRO A 47 -17.52 -17.92 -8.98
N ASP A 48 -18.67 -18.31 -8.42
CA ASP A 48 -18.87 -18.47 -6.97
C ASP A 48 -17.89 -19.50 -6.38
N ASP A 49 -17.00 -19.05 -5.49
CA ASP A 49 -15.98 -19.88 -4.85
C ASP A 49 -16.56 -21.15 -4.20
N GLU A 50 -17.76 -21.06 -3.59
CA GLU A 50 -18.41 -22.22 -2.96
C GLU A 50 -18.79 -23.29 -4.00
N ALA A 51 -19.25 -22.85 -5.18
CA ALA A 51 -19.60 -23.74 -6.28
C ALA A 51 -18.35 -24.39 -6.89
N VAL A 52 -17.25 -23.63 -7.01
CA VAL A 52 -15.95 -24.15 -7.46
C VAL A 52 -15.46 -25.21 -6.48
N GLU A 53 -15.38 -24.91 -5.19
CA GLU A 53 -14.89 -25.85 -4.17
C GLU A 53 -15.71 -27.14 -4.13
N ALA A 54 -17.03 -27.07 -4.27
CA ALA A 54 -17.91 -28.23 -4.30
C ALA A 54 -17.65 -29.18 -5.49
N SER A 55 -17.08 -28.66 -6.59
CA SER A 55 -16.74 -29.45 -7.78
C SER A 55 -15.36 -30.10 -7.72
N VAL A 56 -14.48 -29.64 -6.83
CA VAL A 56 -13.08 -30.11 -6.76
C VAL A 56 -12.99 -31.46 -6.01
N PRO A 57 -12.23 -32.44 -6.54
CA PRO A 57 -12.05 -33.73 -5.86
C PRO A 57 -11.48 -33.59 -4.44
N PRO A 58 -11.91 -34.40 -3.45
CA PRO A 58 -11.46 -34.28 -2.05
C PRO A 58 -9.95 -34.38 -1.86
N ASP A 59 -9.27 -35.22 -2.64
CA ASP A 59 -7.81 -35.35 -2.59
C ASP A 59 -7.11 -34.07 -3.06
N GLU A 60 -7.67 -33.37 -4.05
CA GLU A 60 -7.12 -32.11 -4.53
C GLU A 60 -7.42 -30.97 -3.55
N LEU A 61 -8.61 -30.92 -2.94
CA LEU A 61 -8.88 -29.97 -1.85
C LEU A 61 -7.88 -30.13 -0.70
N ARG A 62 -7.52 -31.36 -0.33
CA ARG A 62 -6.46 -31.61 0.66
C ARG A 62 -5.12 -31.05 0.20
N ARG A 63 -4.74 -31.26 -1.07
CA ARG A 63 -3.48 -30.72 -1.62
C ARG A 63 -3.49 -29.20 -1.69
N ALA A 64 -4.60 -28.57 -2.09
CA ALA A 64 -4.79 -27.13 -2.09
C ALA A 64 -4.61 -26.55 -0.68
N ARG A 65 -5.21 -27.18 0.35
CA ARG A 65 -5.01 -26.77 1.76
C ARG A 65 -3.54 -26.87 2.16
N MET A 66 -2.86 -27.93 1.75
CA MET A 66 -1.41 -28.06 1.99
C MET A 66 -0.61 -26.98 1.26
N ARG A 67 -0.86 -26.71 -0.02
CA ARG A 67 -0.19 -25.63 -0.77
C ARG A 67 -0.42 -24.27 -0.11
N ARG A 68 -1.64 -23.99 0.34
CA ARG A 68 -1.94 -22.78 1.11
C ARG A 68 -1.15 -22.74 2.41
N GLY A 69 -1.14 -23.84 3.16
CA GLY A 69 -0.37 -23.98 4.41
C GLY A 69 1.14 -23.74 4.26
N VAL A 70 1.70 -23.97 3.07
CA VAL A 70 3.11 -23.69 2.79
C VAL A 70 3.45 -22.21 2.97
N LEU A 71 2.53 -21.28 2.72
CA LEU A 71 2.76 -19.84 2.96
C LEU A 71 3.15 -19.55 4.41
N LEU A 72 2.44 -20.16 5.36
CA LEU A 72 2.73 -19.95 6.79
C LEU A 72 4.02 -20.65 7.21
N VAL A 73 4.34 -21.80 6.61
CA VAL A 73 5.64 -22.46 6.82
C VAL A 73 6.79 -21.58 6.32
N ALA A 74 6.66 -21.01 5.12
CA ALA A 74 7.64 -20.07 4.57
C ALA A 74 7.80 -18.83 5.47
N ALA A 75 6.68 -18.22 5.89
CA ALA A 75 6.70 -17.05 6.77
C ALA A 75 7.39 -17.34 8.12
N HIS A 76 7.09 -18.48 8.75
CA HIS A 76 7.77 -18.88 9.98
C HIS A 76 9.28 -19.11 9.79
N ARG A 77 9.70 -19.72 8.66
CA ARG A 77 11.13 -19.89 8.36
C ARG A 77 11.84 -18.57 8.18
N ILE A 78 11.19 -17.58 7.56
CA ILE A 78 11.74 -16.23 7.46
C ILE A 78 11.90 -15.60 8.85
N VAL A 79 10.90 -15.75 9.74
CA VAL A 79 11.01 -15.30 11.14
C VAL A 79 12.19 -15.95 11.84
N ASP A 80 12.36 -17.27 11.69
CA ASP A 80 13.48 -18.02 12.28
C ASP A 80 14.83 -17.54 11.74
N HIS A 81 14.96 -17.34 10.43
CA HIS A 81 16.18 -16.81 9.81
C HIS A 81 16.50 -15.39 10.30
N CYS A 82 15.51 -14.50 10.40
CA CYS A 82 15.70 -13.15 10.94
C CYS A 82 16.14 -13.17 12.42
N ALA A 83 15.58 -14.10 13.21
CA ALA A 83 15.95 -14.28 14.60
C ALA A 83 17.38 -14.86 14.72
N GLU A 84 17.74 -15.82 13.87
CA GLU A 84 19.08 -16.38 13.78
C GLU A 84 20.11 -15.30 13.44
N ASP A 85 19.85 -14.47 12.43
CA ASP A 85 20.70 -13.33 12.05
C ASP A 85 21.01 -12.43 13.24
N LEU A 86 19.99 -11.99 13.98
CA LEU A 86 20.16 -11.14 15.16
C LEU A 86 20.94 -11.80 16.30
N SER A 87 20.89 -13.13 16.40
CA SER A 87 21.59 -13.91 17.42
C SER A 87 23.05 -14.19 17.07
N ARG A 88 23.33 -14.39 15.78
CA ARG A 88 24.63 -14.81 15.24
C ARG A 88 25.53 -13.63 14.87
N LEU A 89 24.96 -12.58 14.29
CA LEU A 89 25.71 -11.44 13.79
C LEU A 89 26.25 -10.57 14.92
N ARG A 90 27.48 -10.10 14.74
CA ARG A 90 28.09 -9.09 15.61
C ARG A 90 27.97 -7.74 14.93
N PHE A 91 27.49 -6.77 15.69
CA PHE A 91 27.33 -5.40 15.23
C PHE A 91 28.42 -4.52 15.87
N ASP A 92 28.99 -3.62 15.09
CA ASP A 92 30.06 -2.72 15.52
C ASP A 92 29.53 -1.53 16.35
N ALA A 93 30.39 -0.54 16.61
CA ALA A 93 30.03 0.67 17.36
C ALA A 93 29.02 1.56 16.64
N HIS A 94 28.91 1.45 15.31
CA HIS A 94 27.93 2.15 14.48
C HIS A 94 26.66 1.32 14.28
N GLY A 95 26.63 0.11 14.82
CA GLY A 95 25.49 -0.80 14.71
C GLY A 95 25.45 -1.57 13.40
N LEU A 96 26.48 -1.52 12.56
CA LEU A 96 26.55 -2.29 11.31
C LEU A 96 27.10 -3.69 11.56
N PRO A 97 26.60 -4.73 10.87
CA PRO A 97 27.13 -6.08 11.00
C PRO A 97 28.48 -6.21 10.29
N ASP A 98 29.29 -7.18 10.72
CA ASP A 98 30.47 -7.61 9.97
C ASP A 98 30.04 -8.23 8.63
N ALA A 99 30.49 -7.62 7.52
CA ALA A 99 30.01 -7.94 6.17
C ALA A 99 30.25 -9.41 5.77
N ASP A 100 31.40 -9.98 6.13
CA ASP A 100 31.74 -11.37 5.81
C ASP A 100 30.77 -12.34 6.50
N THR A 101 30.39 -12.05 7.76
CA THR A 101 29.38 -12.86 8.47
C THR A 101 27.95 -12.61 8.03
N ALA A 102 27.66 -11.41 7.51
CA ALA A 102 26.34 -10.98 7.07
C ALA A 102 26.01 -11.42 5.65
N GLU A 103 26.97 -11.82 4.82
CA GLU A 103 26.69 -12.23 3.43
C GLU A 103 25.69 -13.40 3.36
N ASP A 104 25.75 -14.33 4.31
CA ASP A 104 24.82 -15.45 4.43
C ASP A 104 23.56 -15.11 5.26
N SER A 105 23.34 -13.85 5.63
CA SER A 105 22.16 -13.43 6.39
C SER A 105 20.92 -13.34 5.51
N PHE A 106 19.75 -13.58 6.10
CA PHE A 106 18.47 -13.39 5.41
C PHE A 106 18.35 -11.96 4.89
N VAL A 107 18.69 -10.97 5.72
CA VAL A 107 18.59 -9.57 5.34
C VAL A 107 19.46 -9.25 4.12
N TYR A 108 20.71 -9.72 4.06
CA TYR A 108 21.56 -9.46 2.90
C TYR A 108 21.12 -10.24 1.66
N GLY A 109 20.53 -11.43 1.84
CA GLY A 109 20.03 -12.27 0.74
C GLY A 109 18.78 -11.72 0.06
N PHE A 110 17.87 -11.11 0.82
CA PHE A 110 16.52 -10.77 0.33
C PHE A 110 16.18 -9.28 0.36
N PHE A 111 17.01 -8.41 0.95
CA PHE A 111 16.83 -6.96 0.83
C PHE A 111 17.79 -6.35 -0.20
N PRO A 112 17.45 -5.18 -0.79
CA PRO A 112 18.22 -4.64 -1.90
C PRO A 112 19.70 -4.37 -1.57
N PRO A 113 20.66 -5.01 -2.28
CA PRO A 113 22.08 -4.99 -1.90
C PRO A 113 22.71 -3.60 -1.80
N ARG A 114 22.24 -2.63 -2.59
CA ARG A 114 22.79 -1.26 -2.63
C ARG A 114 22.72 -0.53 -1.28
N TYR A 115 21.76 -0.89 -0.43
CA TYR A 115 21.55 -0.26 0.87
C TYR A 115 22.18 -1.04 2.04
N ARG A 116 22.94 -2.13 1.78
CA ARG A 116 23.58 -2.95 2.83
C ARG A 116 24.42 -2.16 3.82
N HIS A 117 25.00 -1.04 3.39
CA HIS A 117 25.84 -0.17 4.20
C HIS A 117 25.07 0.64 5.25
N VAL A 118 23.73 0.68 5.19
CA VAL A 118 22.86 1.30 6.22
C VAL A 118 21.98 0.27 6.97
N TYR A 119 22.16 -1.04 6.71
CA TYR A 119 21.44 -2.09 7.42
C TYR A 119 22.04 -2.34 8.80
N ASP A 120 21.73 -1.44 9.72
CA ASP A 120 22.16 -1.53 11.11
C ASP A 120 21.34 -2.53 11.93
N ARG A 121 21.72 -2.73 13.18
CA ARG A 121 21.01 -3.60 14.12
C ARG A 121 19.53 -3.25 14.28
N GLN A 122 19.16 -1.97 14.18
CA GLN A 122 17.76 -1.56 14.27
C GLN A 122 17.00 -1.99 13.01
N PHE A 123 17.59 -1.86 11.82
CA PHE A 123 17.03 -2.36 10.59
C PHE A 123 16.72 -3.86 10.67
N PHE A 124 17.68 -4.70 11.10
CA PHE A 124 17.46 -6.14 11.29
C PHE A 124 16.31 -6.46 12.26
N ARG A 125 16.16 -5.68 13.34
CA ARG A 125 15.04 -5.84 14.28
C ARG A 125 13.70 -5.45 13.66
N SER A 126 13.68 -4.39 12.85
CA SER A 126 12.50 -3.99 12.11
C SER A 126 12.09 -5.09 11.12
N VAL A 127 13.04 -5.65 10.35
CA VAL A 127 12.78 -6.78 9.44
C VAL A 127 12.19 -7.99 10.18
N LEU A 128 12.77 -8.40 11.32
CA LEU A 128 12.20 -9.49 12.14
C LEU A 128 10.76 -9.17 12.56
N THR A 129 10.49 -7.93 12.98
CA THR A 129 9.15 -7.51 13.41
C THR A 129 8.16 -7.56 12.25
N THR A 130 8.58 -7.09 11.07
CA THR A 130 7.79 -7.16 9.83
C THR A 130 7.52 -8.61 9.44
N ALA A 131 8.50 -9.51 9.53
CA ALA A 131 8.32 -10.94 9.26
C ALA A 131 7.28 -11.58 10.19
N VAL A 132 7.34 -11.26 11.49
CA VAL A 132 6.35 -11.72 12.48
C VAL A 132 4.96 -11.20 12.14
N LYS A 133 4.84 -9.91 11.76
CA LYS A 133 3.56 -9.33 11.35
C LYS A 133 3.02 -10.00 10.08
N VAL A 134 3.82 -10.15 9.03
CA VAL A 134 3.39 -10.81 7.78
C VAL A 134 2.91 -12.23 8.07
N SER A 135 3.62 -12.97 8.93
CA SER A 135 3.18 -14.30 9.38
C SER A 135 1.85 -14.27 10.13
N TYR A 136 1.61 -13.25 10.95
CA TYR A 136 0.34 -13.05 11.65
C TYR A 136 -0.79 -12.71 10.67
N ASP A 137 -0.57 -11.76 9.76
CA ASP A 137 -1.56 -11.32 8.78
C ASP A 137 -2.03 -12.47 7.88
N LEU A 138 -1.12 -13.33 7.42
CA LEU A 138 -1.48 -14.52 6.63
C LEU A 138 -2.40 -15.49 7.40
N ALA A 139 -2.30 -15.52 8.73
CA ALA A 139 -3.11 -16.34 9.61
C ALA A 139 -4.40 -15.65 10.10
N ASP A 140 -4.55 -14.34 9.86
CA ASP A 140 -5.67 -13.52 10.33
C ASP A 140 -6.77 -13.44 9.25
N PRO A 141 -8.03 -13.80 9.56
CA PRO A 141 -9.17 -13.58 8.65
C PRO A 141 -9.49 -12.10 8.37
N SER A 142 -8.84 -11.17 9.08
CA SER A 142 -8.89 -9.74 8.81
C SER A 142 -7.55 -9.18 8.31
N GLY A 143 -6.64 -10.06 7.87
CA GLY A 143 -5.41 -9.67 7.20
C GLY A 143 -5.70 -8.87 5.93
N GLY A 144 -4.87 -7.86 5.67
CA GLY A 144 -4.95 -7.03 4.47
C GLY A 144 -3.70 -7.15 3.60
N PRO A 145 -3.65 -6.42 2.47
CA PRO A 145 -2.45 -6.32 1.63
C PRO A 145 -1.26 -5.73 2.41
N ALA A 146 -0.08 -5.79 1.82
CA ALA A 146 1.13 -5.25 2.43
C ALA A 146 0.93 -3.77 2.82
N ALA A 147 1.27 -3.40 4.05
CA ALA A 147 1.03 -2.04 4.54
C ALA A 147 2.22 -1.10 4.34
N CYS A 148 3.38 -1.61 3.91
CA CYS A 148 4.61 -0.87 3.65
C CYS A 148 5.59 -1.68 2.77
N THR A 149 6.62 -1.05 2.22
CA THR A 149 7.61 -1.67 1.33
C THR A 149 8.30 -2.89 1.94
N ALA A 150 8.61 -2.85 3.24
CA ALA A 150 9.25 -3.98 3.92
C ALA A 150 8.33 -5.20 4.00
N GLU A 151 7.01 -4.99 4.15
CA GLU A 151 6.04 -6.09 4.08
C GLU A 151 5.95 -6.68 2.68
N GLU A 152 6.02 -5.86 1.63
CA GLU A 152 6.03 -6.35 0.24
C GLU A 152 7.23 -7.23 -0.04
N ILE A 153 8.45 -6.78 0.31
CA ILE A 153 9.68 -7.56 0.16
C ILE A 153 9.56 -8.91 0.89
N ILE A 154 9.04 -8.92 2.12
CA ILE A 154 8.90 -10.15 2.89
C ILE A 154 7.81 -11.05 2.31
N ARG A 155 6.68 -10.51 1.86
CA ARG A 155 5.61 -11.30 1.23
C ARG A 155 6.07 -11.91 -0.09
N ASP A 156 6.79 -11.16 -0.93
CA ASP A 156 7.41 -11.69 -2.15
C ASP A 156 8.38 -12.83 -1.83
N THR A 157 9.22 -12.66 -0.80
CA THR A 157 10.11 -13.72 -0.32
C THR A 157 9.35 -14.95 0.20
N VAL A 158 8.20 -14.74 0.88
CA VAL A 158 7.30 -15.83 1.30
C VAL A 158 6.80 -16.59 0.07
N LEU A 159 6.38 -15.89 -0.99
CA LEU A 159 5.85 -16.52 -2.21
C LEU A 159 6.93 -17.35 -2.93
N ASP A 160 8.14 -16.84 -3.05
CA ASP A 160 9.26 -17.57 -3.68
C ASP A 160 9.63 -18.81 -2.86
N MET A 161 9.83 -18.66 -1.54
CA MET A 161 10.13 -19.77 -0.64
C MET A 161 9.00 -20.81 -0.59
N ALA A 162 7.74 -20.37 -0.65
CA ALA A 162 6.60 -21.26 -0.74
C ALA A 162 6.60 -22.07 -2.04
N GLY A 163 7.04 -21.45 -3.14
CA GLY A 163 7.33 -22.10 -4.41
C GLY A 163 8.28 -23.29 -4.28
N ASP A 164 9.40 -23.10 -3.59
CA ASP A 164 10.40 -24.14 -3.32
C ASP A 164 9.88 -25.23 -2.40
N LEU A 165 9.20 -24.85 -1.31
CA LEU A 165 8.64 -25.80 -0.35
C LEU A 165 7.57 -26.69 -0.99
N CYS A 166 6.71 -26.14 -1.86
CA CYS A 166 5.75 -26.93 -2.62
C CYS A 166 6.43 -27.97 -3.53
N ARG A 167 7.55 -27.59 -4.18
CA ARG A 167 8.35 -28.53 -4.98
C ARG A 167 8.97 -29.61 -4.10
N GLY A 168 9.61 -29.23 -2.99
CA GLY A 168 10.26 -30.15 -2.05
C GLY A 168 9.29 -31.13 -1.38
N ALA A 169 8.05 -30.69 -1.13
CA ALA A 169 6.98 -31.51 -0.57
C ALA A 169 6.21 -32.35 -1.62
N GLY A 170 6.52 -32.24 -2.92
CA GLY A 170 5.80 -32.97 -3.96
C GLY A 170 4.34 -32.50 -4.15
N LEU A 171 4.03 -31.27 -3.75
CA LEU A 171 2.69 -30.68 -3.90
C LEU A 171 2.45 -30.11 -5.31
N GLY A 172 3.50 -30.05 -6.13
CA GLY A 172 3.46 -29.57 -7.51
C GLY A 172 3.93 -28.12 -7.61
N ARG A 173 3.51 -27.43 -8.69
CA ARG A 173 3.80 -26.00 -8.85
C ARG A 173 2.96 -25.20 -7.87
N PHE A 174 3.56 -24.20 -7.24
CA PHE A 174 2.85 -23.20 -6.47
C PHE A 174 1.99 -22.31 -7.40
N PRO A 175 0.80 -21.86 -6.98
CA PRO A 175 -0.06 -21.00 -7.81
C PRO A 175 0.66 -19.73 -8.26
N LYS A 176 0.24 -19.20 -9.40
CA LYS A 176 0.68 -17.88 -9.92
C LYS A 176 -0.36 -16.83 -9.59
N GLY A 177 0.02 -15.54 -9.62
CA GLY A 177 -0.91 -14.42 -9.46
C GLY A 177 -1.28 -14.14 -8.01
N LEU A 178 -0.65 -14.82 -7.03
CA LEU A 178 -0.86 -14.51 -5.62
C LEU A 178 -0.14 -13.22 -5.20
N ASP A 179 0.85 -12.79 -5.98
CA ASP A 179 1.52 -11.51 -5.89
C ASP A 179 0.56 -10.34 -6.15
N GLU A 180 -0.34 -10.47 -7.13
CA GLU A 180 -1.36 -9.46 -7.45
C GLU A 180 -2.35 -9.23 -6.31
N VAL A 181 -2.44 -10.18 -5.38
CA VAL A 181 -3.41 -10.19 -4.29
C VAL A 181 -2.78 -9.83 -2.94
N LEU A 182 -1.56 -10.30 -2.69
CA LEU A 182 -0.88 -10.11 -1.40
C LEU A 182 -0.06 -8.83 -1.32
N LEU A 183 0.30 -8.26 -2.46
CA LEU A 183 1.11 -7.04 -2.56
C LEU A 183 0.20 -5.87 -2.95
N GLU A 184 0.53 -4.64 -2.49
CA GLU A 184 -0.19 -3.45 -2.96
C GLU A 184 0.27 -3.10 -4.38
N ASP A 185 1.58 -3.22 -4.65
CA ASP A 185 2.14 -3.24 -5.99
C ASP A 185 3.47 -4.04 -6.09
N THR A 186 4.20 -3.89 -7.20
CA THR A 186 5.52 -4.51 -7.41
C THR A 186 6.63 -3.48 -7.67
N ASP A 187 6.40 -2.20 -7.35
CA ASP A 187 7.38 -1.14 -7.58
C ASP A 187 8.64 -1.31 -6.71
N PHE A 188 8.52 -2.00 -5.57
CA PHE A 188 9.68 -2.37 -4.73
C PHE A 188 10.73 -3.18 -5.50
N VAL A 189 10.36 -3.91 -6.56
CA VAL A 189 11.30 -4.68 -7.41
C VAL A 189 12.36 -3.76 -8.03
N ARG A 190 12.01 -2.51 -8.34
CA ARG A 190 12.97 -1.51 -8.83
C ARG A 190 14.07 -1.20 -7.82
N LEU A 191 13.87 -1.51 -6.54
CA LEU A 191 14.91 -1.34 -5.54
C LEU A 191 16.11 -2.26 -5.77
N PHE A 192 15.91 -3.38 -6.47
CA PHE A 192 16.90 -4.39 -6.79
C PHE A 192 17.57 -4.19 -8.16
N ASP A 193 17.03 -3.32 -9.02
CA ASP A 193 17.59 -3.05 -10.34
C ASP A 193 18.80 -2.10 -10.24
N SER A 194 19.99 -2.68 -10.41
CA SER A 194 21.26 -1.93 -10.44
C SER A 194 21.56 -1.28 -11.79
N GLU A 195 20.93 -1.74 -12.88
CA GLU A 195 21.13 -1.22 -14.24
C GLU A 195 20.25 0.02 -14.52
N ALA A 196 19.13 0.18 -13.81
CA ALA A 196 18.27 1.37 -13.90
C ALA A 196 19.02 2.66 -13.58
N ASP A 197 19.88 2.65 -12.55
CA ASP A 197 20.67 3.81 -12.13
C ASP A 197 21.79 4.13 -13.15
N GLU A 198 22.44 3.10 -13.72
CA GLU A 198 23.44 3.27 -14.79
C GLU A 198 22.84 3.82 -16.09
N ARG A 199 21.65 3.35 -16.49
CA ARG A 199 20.95 3.84 -17.68
C ARG A 199 20.46 5.28 -17.55
N LEU A 200 20.11 5.72 -16.35
CA LEU A 200 19.64 7.09 -16.09
C LEU A 200 20.79 8.07 -15.83
N GLY A 201 22.03 7.60 -15.69
CA GLY A 201 23.19 8.44 -15.40
C GLY A 201 23.08 9.16 -14.05
N VAL A 202 22.24 8.66 -13.16
CA VAL A 202 22.04 9.20 -11.82
C VAL A 202 23.12 8.59 -10.94
N ALA A 203 24.11 9.39 -10.56
CA ALA A 203 25.06 8.96 -9.54
C ALA A 203 24.27 8.60 -8.27
N PRO A 204 24.62 7.51 -7.55
CA PRO A 204 23.97 7.18 -6.29
C PRO A 204 24.12 8.37 -5.36
N ASP A 205 23.02 9.06 -5.06
CA ASP A 205 23.04 10.26 -4.22
C ASP A 205 23.15 9.83 -2.75
N PRO A 206 24.28 10.10 -2.06
CA PRO A 206 24.50 9.69 -0.68
C PRO A 206 23.59 10.41 0.33
N ALA A 207 22.86 11.46 -0.07
CA ALA A 207 21.84 12.11 0.76
C ALA A 207 20.52 11.31 0.83
N PHE A 208 20.39 10.22 0.06
CA PHE A 208 19.17 9.42 -0.08
C PHE A 208 19.16 8.09 0.70
N ASP A 209 20.10 7.83 1.61
CA ASP A 209 20.36 6.43 2.02
C ASP A 209 19.57 5.95 3.25
N ALA A 210 19.87 6.47 4.45
CA ALA A 210 19.32 5.92 5.69
C ALA A 210 17.84 6.27 5.94
N ASP A 211 17.41 7.49 5.61
CA ASP A 211 16.02 7.90 5.82
C ASP A 211 15.06 7.25 4.82
N THR A 212 15.52 6.99 3.59
CA THR A 212 14.78 6.18 2.61
C THR A 212 14.55 4.77 3.14
N VAL A 213 15.61 4.12 3.63
CA VAL A 213 15.53 2.74 4.12
C VAL A 213 14.68 2.64 5.39
N ARG A 214 14.70 3.67 6.26
CA ARG A 214 13.79 3.76 7.40
C ARG A 214 12.32 3.88 6.93
N GLY A 215 12.08 4.61 5.85
CA GLY A 215 10.76 4.78 5.24
C GLY A 215 10.10 3.47 4.80
N TRP A 216 10.87 2.40 4.53
CA TRP A 216 10.32 1.10 4.13
C TRP A 216 9.43 0.43 5.19
N PHE A 217 9.54 0.83 6.46
CA PHE A 217 8.72 0.31 7.55
C PHE A 217 7.55 1.22 7.91
N GLU A 218 7.46 2.39 7.27
CA GLU A 218 6.38 3.36 7.47
C GLU A 218 5.18 2.93 6.63
N SER A 219 3.97 3.12 7.15
CA SER A 219 2.80 2.67 6.41
C SER A 219 2.58 3.52 5.16
N PHE A 220 2.16 2.85 4.08
CA PHE A 220 1.59 3.50 2.90
C PHE A 220 0.39 4.39 3.24
N ARG A 221 -0.32 4.07 4.34
CA ARG A 221 -1.46 4.81 4.87
C ARG A 221 -1.04 5.55 6.16
N PRO A 222 -0.84 6.88 6.14
CA PRO A 222 -0.34 7.64 7.30
C PRO A 222 -1.20 7.52 8.55
N GLU A 223 -2.50 7.26 8.38
CA GLU A 223 -3.46 7.06 9.45
C GLU A 223 -3.35 5.69 10.15
N THR A 224 -2.60 4.75 9.58
CA THR A 224 -2.39 3.42 10.18
C THR A 224 -0.93 3.24 10.59
N VAL A 225 -0.77 2.41 11.61
CA VAL A 225 0.55 1.99 12.08
C VAL A 225 0.82 0.62 11.47
N ALA A 226 1.81 0.53 10.57
CA ALA A 226 2.21 -0.75 9.99
C ALA A 226 2.83 -1.67 11.05
N HIS A 227 3.63 -1.13 11.98
CA HIS A 227 4.37 -1.92 12.97
C HIS A 227 4.30 -1.30 14.36
N PRO A 228 4.37 -2.06 15.48
CA PRO A 228 4.24 -1.52 16.84
C PRO A 228 5.28 -0.47 17.25
N TYR A 229 6.37 -0.31 16.48
CA TYR A 229 7.37 0.75 16.66
C TYR A 229 7.22 1.92 15.68
N GLY A 230 6.27 1.82 14.75
CA GLY A 230 5.90 2.90 13.84
C GLY A 230 5.14 3.98 14.60
N GLU A 231 5.55 5.22 14.40
CA GLU A 231 4.78 6.38 14.85
C GLU A 231 3.79 6.76 13.76
N ILE A 232 2.57 7.14 14.12
CA ILE A 232 1.66 7.86 13.21
C ILE A 232 2.34 9.19 12.92
N ARG A 233 2.97 9.30 11.76
CA ARG A 233 3.65 10.54 11.34
C ARG A 233 2.70 11.37 10.50
N SER A 234 2.58 12.66 10.82
CA SER A 234 1.88 13.65 9.99
C SER A 234 2.70 14.08 8.76
N VAL A 235 3.65 13.25 8.32
CA VAL A 235 4.65 13.61 7.31
C VAL A 235 4.43 12.74 6.07
N THR A 236 4.60 13.37 4.92
CA THR A 236 4.50 12.81 3.56
C THR A 236 5.26 11.49 3.40
N PRO A 237 4.62 10.39 2.92
CA PRO A 237 5.28 9.20 2.43
C PRO A 237 6.22 9.56 1.29
N SER A 238 7.29 8.81 1.17
CA SER A 238 8.31 9.01 0.15
C SER A 238 7.71 8.89 -1.26
N VAL A 239 8.05 9.85 -2.13
CA VAL A 239 7.64 9.96 -3.55
C VAL A 239 7.95 8.70 -4.38
N ARG A 240 8.79 7.79 -3.87
CA ARG A 240 9.11 6.52 -4.55
C ARG A 240 7.95 5.52 -4.57
N ASP A 241 7.02 5.58 -3.62
CA ASP A 241 5.77 4.77 -3.62
C ASP A 241 4.67 5.36 -4.52
N MET A 242 4.97 6.43 -5.27
CA MET A 242 3.99 7.17 -6.06
C MET A 242 4.22 7.10 -7.58
N TRP A 243 5.23 6.37 -8.06
CA TRP A 243 5.56 6.37 -9.49
C TRP A 243 4.51 5.67 -10.36
N SER A 244 3.77 4.69 -9.82
CA SER A 244 2.55 4.13 -10.42
C SER A 244 1.33 5.05 -10.34
N ARG A 245 1.33 6.03 -9.42
CA ARG A 245 0.23 6.99 -9.18
C ARG A 245 0.31 8.24 -10.05
N ARG A 246 1.19 8.28 -11.07
CA ARG A 246 1.18 9.33 -12.10
C ARG A 246 0.20 8.96 -13.21
N PRO A 247 -0.88 9.72 -13.42
CA PRO A 247 -1.65 9.67 -14.66
C PRO A 247 -0.86 10.38 -15.76
N GLU A 248 0.21 9.77 -16.27
CA GLU A 248 0.97 10.29 -17.41
C GLU A 248 1.13 9.22 -18.50
N ALA A 249 0.00 8.79 -19.07
CA ALA A 249 -0.07 8.64 -20.52
C ALA A 249 -1.02 9.74 -21.05
N PRO A 250 -0.56 10.64 -21.94
CA PRO A 250 -1.46 11.57 -22.60
C PRO A 250 -2.43 10.75 -23.46
N PHE A 251 -3.73 10.98 -23.29
CA PHE A 251 -4.85 10.44 -24.08
C PHE A 251 -4.45 10.11 -25.53
N GLY A 252 -4.03 8.86 -25.75
CA GLY A 252 -3.74 8.29 -27.04
C GLY A 252 -4.73 7.17 -27.28
N ALA A 253 -5.87 7.52 -27.88
CA ALA A 253 -6.84 6.64 -28.53
C ALA A 253 -6.82 5.17 -28.05
N ALA A 254 -7.31 4.91 -26.83
CA ALA A 254 -7.81 3.60 -26.48
C ALA A 254 -9.13 3.37 -27.23
N ASP A 255 -9.25 2.20 -27.83
CA ASP A 255 -10.41 1.69 -28.55
C ASP A 255 -11.68 1.84 -27.70
N PRO A 256 -12.85 2.26 -28.23
CA PRO A 256 -14.09 2.43 -27.43
C PRO A 256 -14.70 1.12 -26.90
N GLY A 257 -13.94 0.03 -26.89
CA GLY A 257 -14.41 -1.33 -26.60
C GLY A 257 -13.92 -1.93 -25.28
N ASP A 258 -12.95 -1.32 -24.59
CA ASP A 258 -12.41 -1.81 -23.31
C ASP A 258 -12.78 -0.83 -22.19
N ASN A 259 -14.03 -0.92 -21.73
CA ASN A 259 -14.48 -0.29 -20.49
C ASN A 259 -14.27 -1.29 -19.36
N ASP A 260 -13.25 -1.06 -18.54
CA ASP A 260 -13.29 -1.17 -17.06
C ASP A 260 -11.94 -0.76 -16.45
N ILE A 261 -11.41 0.39 -16.87
CA ILE A 261 -10.56 1.16 -15.96
C ILE A 261 -11.53 1.92 -15.07
N ASP A 262 -11.80 1.34 -13.90
CA ASP A 262 -12.52 2.00 -12.82
C ASP A 262 -11.85 3.35 -12.58
N VAL A 263 -12.52 4.43 -12.99
CA VAL A 263 -12.05 5.79 -12.80
C VAL A 263 -12.24 6.07 -11.32
N ASP A 264 -11.20 5.83 -10.50
CA ASP A 264 -11.15 6.03 -9.04
C ASP A 264 -12.22 7.03 -8.57
N ALA A 265 -13.40 6.49 -8.24
CA ALA A 265 -14.48 7.30 -7.73
C ALA A 265 -14.02 7.82 -6.37
N PRO A 266 -14.15 9.13 -6.08
CA PRO A 266 -13.65 9.69 -4.83
C PRO A 266 -14.26 8.92 -3.67
N GLU A 267 -13.40 8.38 -2.80
CA GLU A 267 -13.84 7.52 -1.70
C GLU A 267 -14.74 8.35 -0.78
N PRO A 268 -16.02 7.97 -0.63
CA PRO A 268 -16.92 8.68 0.25
C PRO A 268 -16.50 8.45 1.70
N LEU A 269 -16.46 9.52 2.49
CA LEU A 269 -16.42 9.41 3.95
C LEU A 269 -17.78 8.88 4.43
N ALA A 270 -18.02 7.58 4.25
CA ALA A 270 -19.33 6.92 4.41
C ALA A 270 -19.88 6.92 5.86
N GLN A 271 -19.23 7.63 6.79
CA GLN A 271 -19.49 7.55 8.23
C GLN A 271 -19.47 8.91 8.94
N CYS A 272 -19.61 10.03 8.23
CA CYS A 272 -19.78 11.32 8.89
C CYS A 272 -21.24 11.54 9.30
N GLY A 273 -21.54 11.51 10.60
CA GLY A 273 -22.79 11.86 11.25
C GLY A 273 -23.03 13.39 11.28
N PRO A 274 -23.88 13.91 12.18
CA PRO A 274 -24.12 15.36 12.29
C PRO A 274 -22.82 16.12 12.64
N VAL A 275 -22.80 17.45 12.44
CA VAL A 275 -21.65 18.31 12.80
C VAL A 275 -21.17 17.96 14.21
N THR A 276 -19.92 17.51 14.31
CA THR A 276 -19.32 17.10 15.57
C THR A 276 -18.99 18.31 16.43
N GLU A 277 -18.93 18.12 17.76
CA GLU A 277 -18.58 19.20 18.69
C GLU A 277 -17.21 19.81 18.40
N VAL A 278 -16.26 19.00 17.91
CA VAL A 278 -14.93 19.48 17.51
C VAL A 278 -15.02 20.43 16.31
N VAL A 279 -15.74 20.09 15.25
CA VAL A 279 -15.88 20.98 14.08
C VAL A 279 -16.56 22.30 14.47
N ALA A 280 -17.62 22.23 15.27
CA ALA A 280 -18.32 23.42 15.76
C ALA A 280 -17.39 24.32 16.60
N ARG A 281 -16.60 23.74 17.51
CA ARG A 281 -15.63 24.45 18.34
C ARG A 281 -14.56 25.13 17.49
N GLU A 282 -13.95 24.42 16.55
CA GLU A 282 -12.87 24.95 15.73
C GLU A 282 -13.36 26.04 14.76
N ARG A 283 -14.57 25.90 14.20
CA ARG A 283 -15.20 26.95 13.39
C ARG A 283 -15.52 28.21 14.20
N ALA A 284 -15.90 28.07 15.47
CA ALA A 284 -16.13 29.19 16.36
C ALA A 284 -14.82 29.90 16.77
N ALA A 285 -13.71 29.16 16.83
CA ALA A 285 -12.37 29.70 17.10
C ALA A 285 -11.71 30.32 15.87
N ALA A 286 -12.16 30.00 14.65
CA ALA A 286 -11.60 30.51 13.42
C ALA A 286 -11.79 32.03 13.27
N ASP A 287 -10.71 32.74 12.92
CA ASP A 287 -10.74 34.18 12.69
C ASP A 287 -11.36 34.52 11.33
N ARG A 288 -12.68 34.73 11.32
CA ARG A 288 -13.45 35.13 10.13
C ARG A 288 -13.07 36.50 9.56
N THR A 289 -12.21 37.28 10.24
CA THR A 289 -11.70 38.56 9.71
C THR A 289 -10.52 38.38 8.74
N THR A 290 -9.92 37.19 8.72
CA THR A 290 -8.86 36.82 7.80
C THR A 290 -9.42 36.68 6.38
N THR A 291 -8.98 37.55 5.45
CA THR A 291 -9.59 37.70 4.11
C THR A 291 -9.34 36.54 3.15
N ASP A 292 -8.32 35.73 3.43
CA ASP A 292 -7.95 34.51 2.71
C ASP A 292 -8.49 33.24 3.38
N LEU A 293 -9.20 33.33 4.51
CA LEU A 293 -9.77 32.17 5.18
C LEU A 293 -11.28 32.09 4.94
N TRP A 294 -11.74 31.00 4.34
CA TRP A 294 -13.15 30.66 4.27
C TRP A 294 -13.51 29.69 5.40
N VAL A 295 -14.65 29.94 6.05
CA VAL A 295 -15.21 29.13 7.13
C VAL A 295 -16.70 28.90 6.82
N PRO A 296 -17.21 27.66 6.85
CA PRO A 296 -18.62 27.39 6.61
C PRO A 296 -19.55 28.10 7.60
N ASP A 297 -20.75 28.44 7.13
CA ASP A 297 -21.88 28.90 7.92
C ASP A 297 -22.96 27.80 7.99
N ASP A 298 -23.05 27.13 9.13
CA ASP A 298 -24.02 26.06 9.37
C ASP A 298 -25.47 26.52 9.37
N SER A 299 -25.71 27.84 9.50
CA SER A 299 -27.06 28.39 9.44
C SER A 299 -27.57 28.59 8.00
N ASP A 300 -26.67 28.59 7.01
CA ASP A 300 -26.97 28.75 5.59
C ASP A 300 -25.96 27.97 4.72
N LEU A 301 -26.26 26.69 4.51
CA LEU A 301 -25.41 25.77 3.72
C LEU A 301 -25.32 26.18 2.25
N GLU A 302 -26.36 26.79 1.69
CA GLU A 302 -26.39 27.22 0.28
C GLU A 302 -25.53 28.47 0.08
N ALA A 303 -25.63 29.47 0.97
CA ALA A 303 -24.73 30.61 0.95
C ALA A 303 -23.27 30.19 1.20
N SER A 304 -23.06 29.22 2.10
CA SER A 304 -21.73 28.65 2.37
C SER A 304 -21.13 27.97 1.14
N PHE A 305 -21.91 27.12 0.46
CA PHE A 305 -21.50 26.45 -0.78
C PHE A 305 -21.17 27.46 -1.89
N ALA A 306 -22.01 28.48 -2.08
CA ALA A 306 -21.77 29.53 -3.05
C ALA A 306 -20.48 30.32 -2.73
N ALA A 307 -20.25 30.65 -1.45
CA ALA A 307 -19.04 31.30 -1.01
C ALA A 307 -17.80 30.44 -1.23
N LEU A 308 -17.86 29.13 -0.92
CA LEU A 308 -16.77 28.20 -1.18
C LEU A 308 -16.42 28.12 -2.66
N SER A 309 -17.42 28.05 -3.53
CA SER A 309 -17.22 28.03 -4.99
C SER A 309 -16.48 29.27 -5.49
N VAL A 310 -16.80 30.45 -4.94
CA VAL A 310 -16.10 31.70 -5.26
C VAL A 310 -14.67 31.69 -4.73
N VAL A 311 -14.43 31.14 -3.54
CA VAL A 311 -13.10 31.09 -2.92
C VAL A 311 -12.19 30.08 -3.61
N ALA A 312 -12.70 28.89 -3.95
CA ALA A 312 -11.98 27.86 -4.70
C ALA A 312 -11.59 28.36 -6.10
N ALA A 313 -12.44 29.14 -6.77
CA ALA A 313 -12.14 29.72 -8.07
C ALA A 313 -11.01 30.77 -8.07
N ARG A 314 -10.48 31.18 -6.90
CA ARG A 314 -9.36 32.13 -6.81
C ARG A 314 -8.01 31.52 -7.14
N THR A 315 -7.90 30.19 -7.10
CA THR A 315 -6.67 29.45 -7.36
C THR A 315 -6.85 28.44 -8.47
N THR A 316 -5.72 27.99 -9.02
CA THR A 316 -5.68 26.97 -10.07
C THR A 316 -6.29 25.68 -9.53
N GLN A 317 -7.42 25.29 -10.12
CA GLN A 317 -8.24 24.12 -9.73
C GLN A 317 -8.68 24.09 -8.26
N GLY A 318 -8.78 25.23 -7.57
CA GLY A 318 -9.15 25.23 -6.14
C GLY A 318 -8.05 24.67 -5.24
N SER A 319 -6.79 24.92 -5.57
CA SER A 319 -5.67 24.54 -4.70
C SER A 319 -5.56 25.42 -3.46
N GLY A 320 -5.17 24.81 -2.33
CA GLY A 320 -5.07 25.51 -1.05
C GLY A 320 -4.81 24.60 0.14
N TRP A 321 -5.22 25.05 1.32
CA TRP A 321 -5.15 24.32 2.58
C TRP A 321 -6.56 24.06 3.10
N LEU A 322 -6.93 22.81 3.30
CA LEU A 322 -8.22 22.38 3.80
C LEU A 322 -8.07 21.90 5.23
N THR A 323 -8.78 22.52 6.18
CA THR A 323 -8.90 22.01 7.55
C THR A 323 -10.23 21.28 7.69
N TRP A 324 -10.21 20.02 8.10
CA TRP A 324 -11.40 19.17 8.14
C TRP A 324 -11.26 18.05 9.19
N GLN A 325 -12.38 17.41 9.54
CA GLN A 325 -12.41 16.27 10.45
C GLN A 325 -12.36 14.95 9.67
N ILE A 326 -11.40 14.08 10.01
CA ILE A 326 -11.12 12.85 9.27
C ILE A 326 -12.20 11.78 9.53
N ARG A 327 -12.65 11.65 10.78
CA ARG A 327 -13.67 10.67 11.21
C ARG A 327 -14.46 11.20 12.42
N ASP A 328 -15.70 10.74 12.56
CA ASP A 328 -16.61 11.11 13.66
C ASP A 328 -16.09 10.77 15.06
N ASP A 329 -15.29 9.70 15.18
CA ASP A 329 -14.74 9.20 16.44
C ASP A 329 -13.45 9.91 16.87
N THR A 330 -12.92 10.80 16.02
CA THR A 330 -11.72 11.57 16.32
C THR A 330 -12.10 12.96 16.82
N ASP A 331 -11.70 13.28 18.06
CA ASP A 331 -11.74 14.64 18.64
C ASP A 331 -10.68 15.58 18.01
N ALA A 332 -10.30 15.32 16.77
CA ALA A 332 -9.19 15.97 16.07
C ALA A 332 -9.62 16.45 14.68
N VAL A 333 -9.12 17.63 14.33
CA VAL A 333 -9.17 18.17 12.96
C VAL A 333 -7.76 18.19 12.40
N ARG A 334 -7.63 18.04 11.08
CA ARG A 334 -6.35 18.07 10.37
C ARG A 334 -6.39 19.13 9.29
N THR A 335 -5.25 19.77 9.03
CA THR A 335 -5.07 20.69 7.91
C THR A 335 -4.19 20.03 6.86
N ASP A 336 -4.76 19.81 5.68
CA ASP A 336 -4.08 19.16 4.55
C ASP A 336 -3.91 20.12 3.36
N PRO A 337 -2.81 20.00 2.60
CA PRO A 337 -2.69 20.68 1.32
C PRO A 337 -3.57 19.99 0.27
N VAL A 338 -4.38 20.77 -0.45
CA VAL A 338 -5.23 20.28 -1.55
C VAL A 338 -4.71 20.83 -2.88
N VAL A 339 -4.45 19.95 -3.85
CA VAL A 339 -3.98 20.35 -5.20
C VAL A 339 -5.13 20.64 -6.15
N SER A 340 -6.30 20.07 -5.86
CA SER A 340 -7.58 20.43 -6.46
C SER A 340 -8.72 20.34 -5.44
N LEU A 341 -9.70 21.23 -5.56
CA LEU A 341 -10.92 21.24 -4.77
C LEU A 341 -12.08 21.75 -5.64
N THR A 342 -13.05 20.88 -5.88
CA THR A 342 -14.24 21.14 -6.68
C THR A 342 -15.48 21.01 -5.79
N PRO A 343 -16.18 22.12 -5.48
CA PRO A 343 -17.42 22.05 -4.74
C PRO A 343 -18.56 21.47 -5.57
N HIS A 344 -19.35 20.61 -4.96
CA HIS A 344 -20.55 20.01 -5.55
C HIS A 344 -21.75 20.26 -4.64
N ARG A 345 -22.91 20.48 -5.25
CA ARG A 345 -24.12 20.84 -4.51
C ARG A 345 -24.81 19.65 -3.83
N HIS A 346 -24.73 18.48 -4.45
CA HIS A 346 -25.50 17.29 -4.08
C HIS A 346 -24.55 16.13 -3.83
N PHE A 347 -24.48 15.62 -2.60
CA PHE A 347 -23.67 14.46 -2.23
C PHE A 347 -24.31 13.18 -2.77
N PRO A 348 -23.54 12.30 -3.45
CA PRO A 348 -24.11 11.12 -4.10
C PRO A 348 -24.61 10.04 -3.11
N ILE A 349 -24.16 10.06 -1.84
CA ILE A 349 -24.37 8.99 -0.86
C ILE A 349 -24.96 9.56 0.44
N GLN A 350 -26.28 9.78 0.46
CA GLN A 350 -27.10 10.21 1.62
C GLN A 350 -26.90 11.64 2.13
N PRO A 351 -27.81 12.09 3.03
CA PRO A 351 -28.82 13.09 2.72
C PRO A 351 -28.26 14.29 1.96
N ASP A 352 -29.01 14.74 0.96
CA ASP A 352 -28.63 15.79 0.01
C ASP A 352 -27.97 17.01 0.69
N GLU A 353 -26.64 17.08 0.60
CA GLU A 353 -25.84 18.17 1.15
C GLU A 353 -24.71 18.59 0.21
N PRO A 354 -24.22 19.83 0.33
CA PRO A 354 -23.02 20.25 -0.39
C PRO A 354 -21.77 19.50 0.10
N TRP A 355 -20.82 19.31 -0.81
CA TRP A 355 -19.56 18.62 -0.55
C TRP A 355 -18.45 19.14 -1.46
N VAL A 356 -17.23 18.63 -1.26
CA VAL A 356 -16.09 18.89 -2.14
C VAL A 356 -15.47 17.59 -2.61
N ASP A 357 -15.24 17.50 -3.91
CA ASP A 357 -14.30 16.55 -4.49
C ASP A 357 -12.91 17.19 -4.41
N THR A 358 -11.99 16.57 -3.69
CA THR A 358 -10.68 17.15 -3.46
C THR A 358 -9.57 16.13 -3.59
N GLU A 359 -8.47 16.56 -4.21
CA GLU A 359 -7.24 15.80 -4.30
C GLU A 359 -6.27 16.30 -3.23
N ILE A 360 -6.08 15.49 -2.20
CA ILE A 360 -5.22 15.81 -1.07
C ILE A 360 -3.78 15.44 -1.39
N ALA A 361 -2.90 16.44 -1.35
CA ALA A 361 -1.46 16.27 -1.35
C ALA A 361 -0.98 15.83 0.04
N PRO A 362 0.16 15.12 0.13
CA PRO A 362 0.99 14.63 -0.97
C PRO A 362 0.46 13.38 -1.67
N HIS A 363 -0.58 12.75 -1.16
CA HIS A 363 -0.94 11.37 -1.51
C HIS A 363 -1.77 11.20 -2.79
N ALA A 364 -2.13 12.31 -3.44
CA ALA A 364 -3.06 12.36 -4.57
C ALA A 364 -4.40 11.63 -4.29
N ARG A 365 -4.80 11.55 -3.00
CA ARG A 365 -6.05 10.87 -2.62
C ARG A 365 -7.21 11.76 -3.00
N ARG A 366 -8.10 11.25 -3.85
CA ARG A 366 -9.39 11.88 -4.13
C ARG A 366 -10.38 11.52 -3.03
N LEU A 367 -10.89 12.55 -2.35
CA LEU A 367 -11.86 12.40 -1.28
C LEU A 367 -13.12 13.20 -1.60
N ALA A 368 -14.26 12.59 -1.27
CA ALA A 368 -15.53 13.28 -1.23
C ALA A 368 -15.81 13.73 0.21
N ILE A 369 -15.55 15.01 0.51
CA ILE A 369 -15.68 15.55 1.87
C ILE A 369 -16.97 16.38 1.98
N PRO A 370 -17.91 16.00 2.85
CA PRO A 370 -19.13 16.78 3.03
C PRO A 370 -18.82 18.12 3.68
N LEU A 371 -19.56 19.17 3.33
CA LEU A 371 -19.30 20.54 3.82
C LEU A 371 -19.33 20.60 5.35
N ARG A 372 -20.18 19.77 5.99
CA ARG A 372 -20.29 19.66 7.45
C ARG A 372 -19.01 19.20 8.15
N ALA A 373 -18.12 18.47 7.47
CA ALA A 373 -16.85 18.02 8.03
C ALA A 373 -15.71 19.04 7.86
N ILE A 374 -15.89 20.08 7.03
CA ILE A 374 -14.86 21.08 6.76
C ILE A 374 -14.85 22.15 7.85
N VAL A 375 -13.72 22.40 8.49
CA VAL A 375 -13.56 23.51 9.44
C VAL A 375 -13.30 24.81 8.69
N SER A 376 -12.35 24.80 7.74
CA SER A 376 -11.96 25.98 6.98
C SER A 376 -11.22 25.61 5.70
N TYR A 377 -11.17 26.55 4.76
CA TYR A 377 -10.39 26.43 3.53
C TYR A 377 -9.66 27.74 3.24
N ARG A 378 -8.36 27.66 2.91
CA ARG A 378 -7.53 28.80 2.53
C ARG A 378 -6.92 28.55 1.15
N PRO A 379 -7.36 29.25 0.08
CA PRO A 379 -6.80 29.08 -1.25
C PRO A 379 -5.32 29.50 -1.30
N ASP A 380 -4.49 28.68 -1.94
CA ASP A 380 -3.04 28.90 -2.09
C ASP A 380 -2.45 28.18 -3.33
N ASP A 381 -2.17 28.92 -4.40
CA ASP A 381 -1.53 28.39 -5.64
C ASP A 381 -0.11 27.84 -5.40
N ALA A 382 0.56 28.20 -4.30
CA ALA A 382 1.86 27.62 -3.97
C ALA A 382 1.74 26.13 -3.63
N VAL A 383 0.59 25.68 -3.10
CA VAL A 383 0.32 24.27 -2.83
C VAL A 383 0.36 23.48 -4.13
N ARG A 384 -0.37 23.91 -5.17
CA ARG A 384 -0.32 23.22 -6.45
C ARG A 384 1.06 23.24 -7.07
N ARG A 385 1.74 24.40 -7.09
CA ARG A 385 3.08 24.51 -7.71
C ARG A 385 4.12 23.59 -7.08
N LYS A 386 4.05 23.38 -5.76
CA LYS A 386 5.04 22.54 -5.08
C LYS A 386 4.76 21.04 -5.26
N TRP A 387 3.53 20.62 -5.58
CA TRP A 387 3.15 19.19 -5.72
C TRP A 387 2.83 18.76 -7.16
N MET A 388 2.48 19.70 -8.03
CA MET A 388 2.33 19.53 -9.46
C MET A 388 3.29 20.50 -10.18
N PRO A 389 4.61 20.28 -10.11
CA PRO A 389 5.55 21.09 -10.86
C PRO A 389 5.19 20.96 -12.35
N VAL A 390 4.85 22.08 -12.98
CA VAL A 390 4.72 22.13 -14.43
C VAL A 390 6.08 21.72 -15.00
N PRO A 391 6.18 20.69 -15.87
CA PRO A 391 7.45 20.34 -16.47
C PRO A 391 7.99 21.57 -17.20
N ASP A 392 9.19 22.01 -16.82
CA ASP A 392 9.89 23.12 -17.47
C ASP A 392 10.34 22.67 -18.88
N GLY A 393 9.43 22.68 -19.85
CA GLY A 393 9.76 22.43 -21.25
C GLY A 393 8.56 21.98 -22.09
N PRO A 394 8.61 22.21 -23.42
CA PRO A 394 7.70 21.54 -24.34
C PRO A 394 7.89 20.02 -24.21
N PRO A 395 6.81 19.22 -24.34
CA PRO A 395 6.92 17.77 -24.35
C PRO A 395 7.95 17.33 -25.40
N PRO A 396 8.79 16.32 -25.11
CA PRO A 396 9.72 15.79 -26.10
C PRO A 396 8.95 15.39 -27.37
N PRO A 397 9.47 15.69 -28.57
CA PRO A 397 8.80 15.33 -29.81
C PRO A 397 8.57 13.82 -29.82
N MET A 398 7.33 13.39 -30.03
CA MET A 398 6.99 11.97 -30.10
C MET A 398 7.85 11.30 -31.19
N PRO A 399 8.48 10.14 -30.93
CA PRO A 399 9.17 9.40 -31.95
C PRO A 399 8.17 9.03 -33.04
N MET A 400 8.44 9.49 -34.27
CA MET A 400 7.66 9.09 -35.43
C MET A 400 7.79 7.56 -35.59
N PRO A 401 6.69 6.84 -35.88
CA PRO A 401 6.76 5.42 -36.13
C PRO A 401 7.73 5.13 -37.30
N PRO A 402 8.48 4.02 -37.25
CA PRO A 402 9.40 3.65 -38.32
C PRO A 402 8.65 3.53 -39.65
N VAL A 403 9.22 4.13 -40.70
CA VAL A 403 8.71 4.10 -42.08
C VAL A 403 8.95 2.75 -42.73
#